data_AF-A0A136KUR3-F1
#
_entry.id   AF-A0A136KUR3-F1
#
_cell.length_a   1.000
_cell.length_b   1.000
_cell.length_c   1.000
_cell.angle_alpha   90.00
_cell.angle_beta   90.00
_cell.angle_gamma   90.00
#
_symmetry.space_group_name_H-M   'P 1'
#
loop_
_entity.id
_entity.type
_entity.pdbx_description
1 polymer ?
#
loop_
_entity_poly.entity_id
_entity_poly.type
_entity_poly.pdbx_seq_one_letter_code
_entity_poly.pdbx_strand_id
1 'polypeptide(L)' 'MSIAIVVSVSEGLVLGADSAATLSGRANTPKGTEEGVFKKLFFNARKLLQVGDLPIGVLTWGIGQIWVKNN' A
#
# COMPACT_ATOMS: atom_id res chain seq x y z
N MET A 1 4.75 6.85 -0.01
CA MET A 1 3.83 7.46 -1.00
C MET A 1 3.33 6.37 -1.92
N SER A 2 2.08 6.44 -2.38
CA SER A 2 1.47 5.47 -3.32
C SER A 2 0.69 6.24 -4.39
N ILE A 3 0.62 5.69 -5.59
CA ILE A 3 -0.24 6.13 -6.69
C ILE A 3 -1.34 5.07 -6.86
N ALA A 4 -2.59 5.48 -6.76
CA ALA A 4 -3.76 4.65 -7.03
C ALA A 4 -4.75 5.46 -7.88
N ILE A 5 -5.25 4.86 -8.96
CA ILE A 5 -6.07 5.52 -9.97
C ILE A 5 -7.28 4.63 -10.29
N VAL A 6 -8.45 5.25 -10.40
CA VAL A 6 -9.66 4.64 -10.94
C VAL A 6 -10.13 5.50 -12.10
N VAL A 7 -10.41 4.85 -13.24
CA VAL A 7 -11.01 5.49 -14.41
C VAL A 7 -12.35 4.83 -14.68
N SER A 8 -13.41 5.63 -14.71
CA SER A 8 -14.73 5.16 -15.17
C SER A 8 -14.79 5.27 -16.69
N VAL A 9 -15.20 4.18 -17.32
CA VAL A 9 -15.45 4.06 -18.77
C VAL A 9 -16.89 3.59 -18.99
N SER A 10 -17.37 3.68 -20.23
CA SER A 10 -18.76 3.35 -20.58
C SER A 10 -19.20 1.95 -20.12
N GLU A 11 -18.27 0.99 -20.08
CA GLU A 11 -18.53 -0.42 -19.80
C GLU A 11 -18.03 -0.87 -18.41
N GLY A 12 -17.56 0.06 -17.57
CA GLY A 12 -17.13 -0.28 -16.22
C GLY A 12 -16.03 0.60 -15.65
N LEU A 13 -15.16 -0.02 -14.85
CA LEU A 13 -14.08 0.65 -14.13
C LEU A 13 -12.73 0.02 -14.47
N VAL A 14 -11.73 0.85 -14.68
CA VAL A 14 -10.32 0.45 -14.80
C VAL A 14 -9.58 0.91 -13.55
N LEU A 15 -8.97 -0.03 -12.83
CA LEU A 15 -8.27 0.22 -11.58
C LEU A 15 -6.78 -0.04 -11.77
N GLY A 16 -5.93 0.88 -11.29
CA GLY A 16 -4.48 0.76 -11.37
C GLY A 16 -3.79 1.30 -10.12
N ALA A 17 -2.71 0.65 -9.70
CA ALA A 17 -1.87 1.13 -8.61
C ALA A 17 -0.40 0.74 -8.83
N ASP A 18 0.52 1.55 -8.30
CA ASP A 18 1.94 1.20 -8.28
C ASP A 18 2.22 0.11 -7.23
N SER A 19 3.35 -0.59 -7.32
CA SER A 19 3.72 -1.64 -6.35
C SER A 19 4.63 -1.17 -5.22
N ALA A 20 5.02 0.11 -5.18
CA ALA A 20 5.97 0.63 -4.20
C ALA A 20 5.28 1.02 -2.88
N ALA A 21 5.74 0.50 -1.75
CA ALA A 21 5.27 0.91 -0.43
C ALA A 21 6.45 1.36 0.43
N THR A 22 6.28 2.49 1.11
CA THR A 22 7.27 3.01 2.07
C THR A 22 6.71 2.82 3.47
N LEU A 23 7.42 2.06 4.30
CA LEU A 23 7.22 2.09 5.74
C LEU A 23 8.18 3.12 6.31
N SER A 24 7.68 4.00 7.18
CA SER A 24 8.46 4.97 7.95
C SER A 24 8.09 4.86 9.42
N GLY A 25 9.06 4.63 10.29
CA GLY A 25 8.88 4.55 11.74
C GLY A 25 9.76 5.54 12.50
N ARG A 26 9.36 5.84 13.74
CA ARG A 26 10.19 6.55 14.73
C ARG A 26 10.79 5.52 15.67
N ALA A 27 12.06 5.68 16.01
CA ALA A 27 12.71 4.85 17.01
C ALA A 27 12.92 5.71 18.27
N ASN A 28 12.45 5.24 19.42
CA ASN A 28 12.88 5.81 20.69
C ASN A 28 14.26 5.25 21.01
N THR A 29 15.27 6.10 20.90
CA THR A 29 16.64 5.76 21.28
C THR A 29 16.95 6.37 22.65
N PRO A 30 17.98 5.89 23.36
CA PRO A 30 18.43 6.52 24.61
C PRO A 30 18.82 8.00 24.46
N LYS A 31 19.02 8.50 23.23
CA LYS A 31 19.37 9.89 22.92
C LYS A 31 18.17 10.76 22.51
N GLY A 32 16.95 10.21 22.49
CA GLY A 32 15.73 10.89 22.08
C GLY A 32 14.94 10.13 21.02
N THR A 33 13.79 10.69 20.62
CA THR A 33 12.98 10.14 19.52
C THR A 33 13.60 10.52 18.18
N GLU A 34 14.15 9.55 17.46
CA GLU A 34 14.63 9.75 16.10
C GLU A 34 13.48 9.51 15.10
N GLU A 35 13.08 10.56 14.39
CA GLU A 35 12.19 10.46 13.24
C GLU A 35 12.95 9.92 12.02
N GLY A 36 12.43 8.87 11.38
CA GLY A 36 12.86 8.45 10.04
C GLY A 36 13.84 7.27 9.96
N VAL A 37 14.19 6.63 11.09
CA VAL A 37 15.18 5.54 11.14
C VAL A 37 14.76 4.31 10.32
N PHE A 38 13.46 4.03 10.20
CA PHE A 38 12.97 2.86 9.46
C PHE A 38 12.32 3.24 8.13
N LYS A 39 13.08 3.71 7.14
CA LYS A 39 12.60 3.82 5.74
C LYS A 39 12.85 2.53 4.98
N LYS A 40 11.93 1.57 5.09
CA LYS A 40 11.97 0.37 4.25
C LYS A 40 11.06 0.54 3.04
N LEU A 41 11.64 0.41 1.85
CA LEU A 41 10.90 0.38 0.60
C LEU A 41 10.60 -1.08 0.22
N PHE A 42 9.34 -1.35 -0.07
CA PHE A 42 8.87 -2.61 -0.64
C PHE A 42 8.46 -2.35 -2.07
N PHE A 43 8.94 -3.17 -3.02
CA PHE A 43 8.63 -3.01 -4.45
C PHE A 43 7.52 -3.95 -4.95
N ASN A 44 6.99 -4.81 -4.06
CA ASN A 44 5.99 -5.83 -4.39
C ASN A 44 4.78 -5.75 -3.44
N ALA A 45 4.32 -4.55 -3.10
CA ALA A 45 3.11 -4.39 -2.30
C ALA A 45 1.86 -4.57 -3.17
N ARG A 46 0.90 -5.38 -2.71
CA ARG A 46 -0.38 -5.59 -3.40
C ARG A 46 -1.40 -4.59 -2.89
N LYS A 47 -1.77 -3.63 -3.74
CA LYS A 47 -2.71 -2.55 -3.42
C LYS A 47 -4.08 -2.71 -4.07
N LEU A 48 -4.20 -3.68 -4.98
CA LEU A 48 -5.44 -4.00 -5.71
C LEU A 48 -5.89 -5.40 -5.31
N LEU A 49 -7.12 -5.49 -4.81
CA LEU A 49 -7.76 -6.73 -4.39
C LEU A 49 -9.23 -6.77 -4.84
N GLN A 50 -9.72 -7.98 -5.08
CA GLN A 50 -11.12 -8.25 -5.39
C GLN A 50 -11.81 -8.78 -4.13
N VAL A 51 -13.07 -8.40 -3.92
CA VAL A 51 -13.87 -8.88 -2.78
C VAL A 51 -14.53 -10.21 -3.14
N GLY A 52 -13.89 -11.31 -2.76
CA GLY A 52 -14.38 -12.67 -3.07
C GLY A 52 -14.63 -12.83 -4.58
N ASP A 53 -15.79 -13.38 -4.93
CA ASP A 53 -16.23 -13.57 -6.31
C ASP A 53 -17.14 -12.42 -6.82
N LEU A 54 -17.27 -11.34 -6.05
CA LEU A 54 -18.08 -10.18 -6.44
C LEU A 54 -17.33 -9.29 -7.44
N PRO A 55 -18.03 -8.54 -8.31
CA PRO A 55 -17.42 -7.57 -9.22
C PRO A 55 -17.04 -6.26 -8.50
N ILE A 56 -16.43 -6.37 -7.32
CA ILE A 56 -16.03 -5.25 -6.48
C ILE A 56 -14.51 -5.28 -6.33
N GLY A 57 -13.86 -4.24 -6.87
CA GLY A 57 -12.43 -4.00 -6.71
C GLY A 57 -12.16 -2.98 -5.60
N VAL A 58 -11.14 -3.23 -4.79
CA VAL A 58 -10.67 -2.32 -3.74
C VAL A 58 -9.23 -1.91 -4.04
N LEU A 59 -8.99 -0.60 -4.00
CA LEU A 59 -7.67 0.01 -4.05
C LEU A 59 -7.32 0.56 -2.68
N THR A 60 -6.11 0.28 -2.21
CA THR A 60 -5.64 0.72 -0.90
C THR A 60 -4.35 1.54 -1.01
N TRP A 61 -4.16 2.44 -0.05
CA TRP A 61 -2.91 3.16 0.16
C TRP A 61 -2.61 3.28 1.67
N GLY A 62 -1.35 3.49 2.02
CA GLY A 62 -0.92 3.61 3.42
C GLY A 62 -0.40 2.29 4.02
N ILE A 63 -0.35 2.16 5.35
CA ILE A 63 0.31 1.02 6.00
C ILE A 63 -0.38 -0.33 5.77
N GLY A 64 -1.70 -0.33 5.53
CA GLY A 64 -2.50 -1.55 5.35
C GLY A 64 -2.19 -2.35 4.08
N GLN A 65 -1.40 -1.81 3.15
CA GLN A 65 -1.04 -2.47 1.88
C GLN A 65 0.19 -3.40 2.00
N ILE A 66 0.92 -3.35 3.12
CA ILE A 66 2.08 -4.20 3.36
C ILE A 66 1.59 -5.51 3.97
N TRP A 67 1.16 -6.43 3.11
CA TRP A 67 0.85 -7.79 3.54
C TRP A 67 2.15 -8.59 3.65
N VAL A 68 2.57 -8.90 4.88
CA VAL A 68 3.64 -9.87 5.13
C VAL A 68 3.00 -11.25 5.10
N LYS A 69 3.37 -12.07 4.11
CA LYS A 69 3.10 -13.50 4.13
C LYS A 69 3.89 -14.09 5.30
N ASN A 70 3.23 -14.35 6.43
CA ASN A 70 3.78 -15.27 7.41
C ASN A 70 3.70 -16.67 6.78
N ASN A 71 4.86 -17.22 6.42
CA ASN A 71 4.99 -18.64 6.13
C ASN A 71 4.89 -19.43 7.43
#